data_AF-A0A2I1H299-F1
#
_entry.id   AF-A0A2I1H299-F1
#
_cell.length_a   1.000
_cell.length_b   1.000
_cell.length_c   1.000
_cell.angle_alpha   90.00
_cell.angle_beta   90.00
_cell.angle_gamma   90.00
#
_symmetry.space_group_name_H-M   'P 1'
#
loop_
_entity.id
_entity.type
_entity.pdbx_description
1 polymer ?
#
loop_
_entity_poly.entity_id
_entity_poly.type
_entity_poly.pdbx_seq_one_letter_code
_entity_poly.pdbx_strand_id
1 'polypeptide(L)'
;MPPSLDSVQYLRIDWKPITEFVNLVSLDLMDHSYDYFKTWNNLEKASFPLLNFLKSERVPPWVLANLIKNTKGHLIKINIFNYQDVDDGRLIKAIYQNCPKLDYLRLQLSNEYVSDFESLLINCQFLFKLDIIGMDNFNWNKLFDILTKFSPINLYKFTFSAFNYGGLKLESLKLFLDNWNERHPVLLEIHSGDITIRDLMKKYKTKGVIKEYVLSSDEWLYIQMDY
;
A
#
# COMPACT_ATOMS: atom_id res chain seq x y z
N MET A 1 -0.41 4.61 38.44
CA MET A 1 -1.06 5.65 37.59
C MET A 1 -1.19 5.07 36.20
N PRO A 2 -2.38 5.11 35.57
CA PRO A 2 -2.47 4.86 34.13
C PRO A 2 -1.60 5.91 33.40
N PRO A 3 -0.92 5.54 32.30
CA PRO A 3 -0.15 6.50 31.52
C PRO A 3 -1.09 7.63 31.05
N SER A 4 -0.62 8.89 31.14
CA SER A 4 -1.33 10.01 30.51
C SER A 4 -1.47 9.74 29.02
N LEU A 5 -2.63 10.04 28.44
CA LEU A 5 -2.89 9.86 27.00
C LEU A 5 -1.83 10.58 26.14
N ASP A 6 -1.25 11.67 26.66
CA ASP A 6 -0.18 12.44 26.04
C ASP A 6 1.18 11.72 25.92
N SER A 7 1.41 10.63 26.65
CA SER A 7 2.68 9.87 26.56
C SER A 7 2.62 8.70 25.58
N VAL A 8 1.45 8.39 25.02
CA VAL A 8 1.26 7.23 24.13
C VAL A 8 1.65 7.59 22.70
N GLN A 9 2.72 6.98 22.20
CA GLN A 9 3.21 7.18 20.83
C GLN A 9 2.81 6.05 19.86
N TYR A 10 2.52 4.86 20.39
CA TYR A 10 2.18 3.66 19.63
C TYR A 10 0.87 3.10 20.16
N LEU A 11 -0.09 2.87 19.26
CA LEU A 11 -1.41 2.36 19.62
C LEU A 11 -1.86 1.31 18.61
N ARG A 12 -2.24 0.15 19.12
CA ARG A 12 -2.99 -0.87 18.38
C ARG A 12 -4.41 -0.92 18.92
N ILE A 13 -5.40 -0.82 18.03
CA ILE A 13 -6.81 -0.84 18.39
C ILE A 13 -7.48 -2.03 17.71
N ASP A 14 -8.03 -2.92 18.54
CA ASP A 14 -8.88 -4.05 18.17
C ASP A 14 -10.32 -3.92 18.72
N TRP A 15 -10.70 -2.74 19.25
CA TRP A 15 -12.00 -2.43 19.85
C TRP A 15 -12.41 -0.96 19.65
N LYS A 16 -13.45 -0.47 20.34
CA LYS A 16 -14.01 0.89 20.13
C LYS A 16 -12.96 2.00 20.40
N PRO A 17 -12.64 2.86 19.41
CA PRO A 17 -11.58 3.87 19.55
C PRO A 17 -11.92 4.98 20.56
N ILE A 18 -10.93 5.33 21.41
CA ILE A 18 -10.89 6.57 22.20
C ILE A 18 -10.01 7.58 21.44
N THR A 19 -10.49 8.82 21.28
CA THR A 19 -10.00 9.75 20.24
C THR A 19 -9.14 10.91 20.77
N GLU A 20 -8.51 10.77 21.94
CA GLU A 20 -7.81 11.88 22.61
C GLU A 20 -6.27 11.83 22.52
N PHE A 21 -5.71 10.97 21.66
CA PHE A 21 -4.25 10.82 21.53
C PHE A 21 -3.64 11.88 20.60
N VAL A 22 -3.05 12.92 21.17
CA VAL A 22 -2.42 14.02 20.41
C VAL A 22 -0.99 13.71 19.94
N ASN A 23 -0.27 12.84 20.65
CA ASN A 23 1.15 12.52 20.41
C ASN A 23 1.38 11.18 19.70
N LEU A 24 0.34 10.64 19.05
CA LEU A 24 0.41 9.35 18.41
C LEU A 24 1.24 9.40 17.12
N VAL A 25 2.28 8.57 17.06
CA VAL A 25 3.22 8.45 15.92
C VAL A 25 2.88 7.25 15.04
N SER A 26 2.38 6.17 15.64
CA SER A 26 2.01 4.93 14.94
C SER A 26 0.64 4.44 15.38
N LEU A 27 -0.20 4.12 14.40
CA LEU A 27 -1.54 3.57 14.61
C LEU A 27 -1.70 2.27 13.82
N ASP A 28 -2.07 1.21 14.52
CA ASP A 28 -2.42 -0.09 13.94
C ASP A 28 -3.90 -0.38 14.24
N LEU A 29 -4.73 -0.41 13.20
CA LEU A 29 -6.16 -0.67 13.29
C LEU A 29 -6.48 -2.04 12.73
N MET A 30 -7.21 -2.86 13.50
CA MET A 30 -7.62 -4.18 13.04
C MET A 30 -9.06 -4.45 13.47
N ASP A 31 -9.94 -4.76 12.51
CA ASP A 31 -11.29 -5.23 12.81
C ASP A 31 -11.35 -6.76 12.82
N HIS A 32 -11.61 -7.34 13.98
CA HIS A 32 -11.89 -8.76 14.13
C HIS A 32 -13.38 -9.09 14.14
N SER A 33 -14.24 -8.07 14.12
CA SER A 33 -15.69 -8.25 14.20
C SER A 33 -16.31 -8.55 12.83
N TYR A 34 -17.43 -9.26 12.85
CA TYR A 34 -18.27 -9.48 11.67
C TYR A 34 -19.29 -8.33 11.45
N ASP A 35 -19.43 -7.38 12.38
CA ASP A 35 -20.40 -6.27 12.33
C ASP A 35 -19.72 -4.95 11.93
N TYR A 36 -19.46 -4.88 10.62
CA TYR A 36 -18.59 -3.94 9.91
C TYR A 36 -18.85 -2.43 10.14
N PHE A 37 -20.09 -2.03 10.46
CA PHE A 37 -20.50 -0.61 10.38
C PHE A 37 -20.57 0.12 11.72
N LYS A 38 -20.66 -0.58 12.86
CA LYS A 38 -20.92 0.08 14.16
C LYS A 38 -19.68 0.60 14.88
N THR A 39 -18.49 0.16 14.47
CA THR A 39 -17.27 0.31 15.29
C THR A 39 -16.46 1.59 15.01
N TRP A 40 -16.63 2.20 13.82
CA TRP A 40 -15.64 3.17 13.30
C TRP A 40 -16.05 4.65 13.33
N ASN A 41 -17.30 4.98 13.68
CA ASN A 41 -17.81 6.38 13.67
C ASN A 41 -17.00 7.34 14.55
N ASN A 42 -16.36 6.84 15.62
CA ASN A 42 -15.51 7.65 16.48
C ASN A 42 -14.23 8.11 15.77
N LEU A 43 -13.66 7.29 14.88
CA LEU A 43 -12.41 7.62 14.19
C LEU A 43 -12.59 8.64 13.07
N GLU A 44 -13.81 8.83 12.57
CA GLU A 44 -14.10 9.78 11.50
C GLU A 44 -13.68 11.22 11.87
N LYS A 45 -13.80 11.58 13.16
CA LYS A 45 -13.49 12.90 13.69
C LYS A 45 -12.16 12.96 14.44
N ALA A 46 -11.46 11.83 14.54
CA ALA A 46 -10.18 11.78 15.24
C ALA A 46 -9.11 12.53 14.43
N SER A 47 -8.25 13.26 15.13
CA SER A 47 -7.09 13.93 14.54
C SER A 47 -5.83 13.46 15.23
N PHE A 48 -4.92 12.92 14.42
CA PHE A 48 -3.60 12.46 14.86
C PHE A 48 -2.54 13.27 14.09
N PRO A 49 -2.27 14.52 14.50
CA PRO A 49 -1.47 15.46 13.71
C PRO A 49 0.01 15.06 13.62
N LEU A 50 0.48 14.12 14.44
CA LEU A 50 1.86 13.62 14.49
C LEU A 50 2.00 12.19 13.96
N LEU A 51 0.94 11.66 13.31
CA LEU A 51 0.93 10.29 12.84
C LEU A 51 1.83 10.11 11.62
N ASN A 52 2.86 9.28 11.79
CA ASN A 52 3.81 8.94 10.73
C ASN A 52 3.52 7.58 10.10
N PHE A 53 2.97 6.64 10.88
CA PHE A 53 2.77 5.27 10.46
C PHE A 53 1.30 4.86 10.65
N LEU A 54 0.67 4.42 9.55
CA LEU A 54 -0.67 3.88 9.56
C LEU A 54 -0.65 2.45 9.04
N LYS A 55 -1.03 1.51 9.89
CA LYS A 55 -1.34 0.13 9.52
C LYS A 55 -2.82 -0.12 9.75
N SER A 56 -3.44 -0.84 8.81
CA SER A 56 -4.87 -1.11 8.86
C SER A 56 -5.21 -2.44 8.23
N GLU A 57 -6.08 -3.19 8.90
CA GLU A 57 -6.69 -4.41 8.40
C GLU A 57 -8.21 -4.40 8.60
N ARG A 58 -8.96 -4.62 7.51
CA ARG A 58 -10.44 -4.71 7.50
C ARG A 58 -11.11 -3.43 8.03
N VAL A 59 -10.54 -2.27 7.75
CA VAL A 59 -11.14 -0.97 8.11
C VAL A 59 -11.70 -0.29 6.87
N PRO A 60 -12.92 0.26 6.94
CA PRO A 60 -13.53 0.89 5.78
C PRO A 60 -12.68 1.97 5.11
N PRO A 61 -12.54 1.96 3.77
CA PRO A 61 -11.75 2.95 3.02
C PRO A 61 -12.12 4.40 3.35
N TRP A 62 -13.39 4.70 3.57
CA TRP A 62 -13.87 6.04 3.92
C TRP A 62 -13.38 6.52 5.30
N VAL A 63 -13.26 5.62 6.28
CA VAL A 63 -12.71 5.92 7.61
C VAL A 63 -11.23 6.26 7.47
N LEU A 64 -10.48 5.44 6.73
CA LEU A 64 -9.06 5.64 6.48
C LEU A 64 -8.81 6.93 5.70
N ALA A 65 -9.64 7.26 4.71
CA ALA A 65 -9.55 8.51 3.95
C ALA A 65 -9.72 9.74 4.86
N ASN A 66 -10.67 9.70 5.80
CA ASN A 66 -10.89 10.79 6.75
C ASN A 66 -9.75 10.91 7.77
N LEU A 67 -9.25 9.78 8.27
CA LEU A 67 -8.08 9.73 9.13
C LEU A 67 -6.87 10.40 8.46
N ILE A 68 -6.57 10.02 7.21
CA ILE A 68 -5.44 10.55 6.43
C ILE A 68 -5.51 12.07 6.29
N LYS A 69 -6.70 12.61 5.95
CA LYS A 69 -6.91 14.08 5.85
C LYS A 69 -6.59 14.80 7.16
N ASN A 70 -6.76 14.15 8.31
CA ASN A 70 -6.53 14.73 9.62
C ASN A 70 -5.08 14.58 10.14
N THR A 71 -4.15 14.02 9.35
CA THR A 71 -2.73 13.82 9.74
C THR A 71 -1.79 15.00 9.41
N LYS A 72 -2.33 16.08 8.81
CA LYS A 72 -1.55 17.27 8.40
C LYS A 72 -0.34 16.95 7.50
N GLY A 73 -0.38 15.84 6.79
CA GLY A 73 0.66 15.38 5.86
C GLY A 73 1.96 14.92 6.49
N HIS A 74 1.90 14.38 7.72
CA HIS A 74 3.04 13.75 8.38
C HIS A 74 3.20 12.26 8.07
N LEU A 75 2.20 11.63 7.43
CA LEU A 75 2.28 10.21 7.09
C LEU A 75 3.48 9.89 6.18
N ILE A 76 4.29 8.95 6.65
CA ILE A 76 5.49 8.43 5.99
C ILE A 76 5.20 7.03 5.44
N LYS A 77 4.48 6.19 6.20
CA LYS A 77 4.14 4.82 5.79
C LYS A 77 2.66 4.54 5.93
N ILE A 78 2.10 3.93 4.90
CA ILE A 78 0.72 3.46 4.88
C ILE A 78 0.73 1.99 4.47
N ASN A 79 0.18 1.11 5.31
CA ASN A 79 0.00 -0.30 5.05
C ASN A 79 -1.44 -0.71 5.28
N ILE A 80 -2.22 -0.84 4.20
CA ILE A 80 -3.66 -1.09 4.27
C ILE A 80 -3.97 -2.43 3.58
N PHE A 81 -4.71 -3.28 4.29
CA PHE A 81 -5.26 -4.53 3.78
C PHE A 81 -6.76 -4.60 4.05
N ASN A 82 -7.58 -4.43 3.02
CA ASN A 82 -9.03 -4.40 3.14
C ASN A 82 -9.66 -5.57 2.38
N TYR A 83 -10.09 -6.58 3.14
CA TYR A 83 -10.77 -7.73 2.57
C TYR A 83 -12.21 -7.33 2.20
N GLN A 84 -12.53 -7.30 0.90
CA GLN A 84 -13.88 -7.20 0.33
C GLN A 84 -14.54 -5.80 0.24
N ASP A 85 -13.89 -4.72 0.68
CA ASP A 85 -14.48 -3.39 0.56
C ASP A 85 -14.13 -2.71 -0.75
N VAL A 86 -15.17 -2.35 -1.50
CA VAL A 86 -15.04 -1.49 -2.66
C VAL A 86 -14.77 -0.07 -2.15
N ASP A 87 -13.50 0.35 -2.17
CA ASP A 87 -13.16 1.77 -2.09
C ASP A 87 -13.82 2.49 -3.27
N ASP A 88 -14.44 3.65 -3.05
CA ASP A 88 -15.03 4.47 -4.10
C ASP A 88 -14.04 5.50 -4.66
N GLY A 89 -12.74 5.18 -4.54
CA GLY A 89 -11.60 6.04 -4.91
C GLY A 89 -11.26 7.10 -3.86
N ARG A 90 -12.01 7.21 -2.75
CA ARG A 90 -11.75 8.20 -1.71
C ARG A 90 -10.42 7.98 -1.01
N LEU A 91 -10.03 6.72 -0.80
CA LEU A 91 -8.78 6.43 -0.10
C LEU A 91 -7.57 6.86 -0.92
N ILE A 92 -7.48 6.43 -2.18
CA ILE A 92 -6.36 6.84 -3.05
C ILE A 92 -6.30 8.36 -3.23
N LYS A 93 -7.45 9.03 -3.34
CA LYS A 93 -7.55 10.49 -3.38
C LYS A 93 -7.06 11.16 -2.11
N ALA A 94 -7.45 10.65 -0.94
CA ALA A 94 -6.95 11.19 0.31
C ALA A 94 -5.42 11.05 0.41
N ILE A 95 -4.86 9.92 -0.02
CA ILE A 95 -3.41 9.68 -0.01
C ILE A 95 -2.70 10.72 -0.88
N TYR A 96 -3.03 10.84 -2.16
CA TYR A 96 -2.28 11.72 -3.05
C TYR A 96 -2.49 13.22 -2.76
N GLN A 97 -3.59 13.60 -2.08
CA GLN A 97 -3.84 14.99 -1.69
C GLN A 97 -3.17 15.38 -0.36
N ASN A 98 -2.89 14.42 0.53
CA ASN A 98 -2.50 14.73 1.91
C ASN A 98 -1.17 14.12 2.33
N CYS A 99 -0.57 13.20 1.58
CA CYS A 99 0.64 12.46 2.01
C CYS A 99 1.90 12.80 1.17
N PRO A 100 2.35 14.06 1.11
CA PRO A 100 3.50 14.43 0.28
C PRO A 100 4.82 13.81 0.73
N LYS A 101 4.93 13.35 1.99
CA LYS A 101 6.13 12.73 2.58
C LYS A 101 6.12 11.20 2.54
N LEU A 102 5.15 10.60 1.85
CA LEU A 102 4.96 9.16 1.82
C LEU A 102 6.16 8.47 1.18
N ASP A 103 6.78 7.54 1.90
CA ASP A 103 7.96 6.78 1.48
C ASP A 103 7.60 5.30 1.16
N TYR A 104 6.56 4.78 1.82
CA TYR A 104 6.06 3.42 1.64
C TYR A 104 4.54 3.40 1.58
N LEU A 105 4.03 2.69 0.57
CA LEU A 105 2.61 2.45 0.39
C LEU A 105 2.34 0.97 0.10
N ARG A 106 1.45 0.36 0.87
CA ARG A 106 0.80 -0.91 0.55
C ARG A 106 -0.71 -0.72 0.51
N LEU A 107 -1.34 -1.10 -0.60
CA LEU A 107 -2.79 -1.11 -0.74
C LEU A 107 -3.30 -2.17 -1.72
N GLN A 108 -4.58 -2.48 -1.58
CA GLN A 108 -5.36 -3.16 -2.60
C GLN A 108 -5.85 -2.16 -3.64
N LEU A 109 -5.79 -2.52 -4.93
CA LEU A 109 -6.15 -1.64 -6.04
C LEU A 109 -7.15 -2.31 -6.98
N SER A 110 -8.26 -1.63 -7.24
CA SER A 110 -9.29 -2.03 -8.20
C SER A 110 -9.06 -1.36 -9.56
N ASN A 111 -9.47 -2.02 -10.65
CA ASN A 111 -9.33 -1.53 -12.02
C ASN A 111 -9.86 -0.11 -12.27
N GLU A 112 -10.95 0.23 -11.57
CA GLU A 112 -11.62 1.53 -11.68
C GLU A 112 -10.68 2.69 -11.28
N TYR A 113 -9.86 2.49 -10.24
CA TYR A 113 -9.01 3.53 -9.65
C TYR A 113 -7.53 3.43 -10.05
N VAL A 114 -7.19 2.54 -10.99
CA VAL A 114 -5.82 2.44 -11.51
C VAL A 114 -5.36 3.75 -12.14
N SER A 115 -6.26 4.54 -12.75
CA SER A 115 -5.89 5.83 -13.33
C SER A 115 -5.47 6.85 -12.26
N ASP A 116 -6.04 6.81 -11.06
CA ASP A 116 -5.71 7.74 -9.98
C ASP A 116 -4.27 7.56 -9.46
N PHE A 117 -3.64 6.43 -9.79
CA PHE A 117 -2.23 6.18 -9.48
C PHE A 117 -1.28 7.15 -10.16
N GLU A 118 -1.65 7.72 -11.31
CA GLU A 118 -0.87 8.81 -11.93
C GLU A 118 -0.74 10.00 -10.97
N SER A 119 -1.87 10.45 -10.40
CA SER A 119 -1.88 11.54 -9.41
C SER A 119 -1.10 11.16 -8.15
N LEU A 120 -1.19 9.89 -7.70
CA LEU A 120 -0.42 9.41 -6.56
C LEU A 120 1.08 9.50 -6.79
N LEU A 121 1.57 9.01 -7.92
CA LEU A 121 3.00 9.01 -8.21
C LEU A 121 3.55 10.42 -8.42
N ILE A 122 2.75 11.34 -8.99
CA ILE A 122 3.12 12.74 -9.16
C ILE A 122 3.21 13.48 -7.81
N ASN A 123 2.29 13.22 -6.88
CA ASN A 123 2.25 13.97 -5.62
C ASN A 123 3.11 13.35 -4.50
N CYS A 124 3.37 12.04 -4.52
CA CYS A 124 4.16 11.33 -3.51
C CYS A 124 5.61 11.10 -3.96
N GLN A 125 6.39 12.16 -4.14
CA GLN A 125 7.74 12.10 -4.73
C GLN A 125 8.82 11.42 -3.85
N PHE A 126 8.53 11.21 -2.55
CA PHE A 126 9.41 10.48 -1.63
C PHE A 126 9.19 8.97 -1.66
N LEU A 127 8.19 8.49 -2.41
CA LEU A 127 7.84 7.07 -2.45
C LEU A 127 9.04 6.27 -2.97
N PHE A 128 9.53 5.33 -2.17
CA PHE A 128 10.63 4.44 -2.55
C PHE A 128 10.22 2.98 -2.62
N LYS A 129 9.18 2.60 -1.88
CA LYS A 129 8.60 1.24 -1.84
C LYS A 129 7.10 1.27 -2.12
N LEU A 130 6.65 0.40 -3.01
CA LEU A 130 5.24 0.24 -3.36
C LEU A 130 4.83 -1.24 -3.40
N ASP A 131 3.81 -1.59 -2.62
CA ASP A 131 3.24 -2.93 -2.57
C ASP A 131 1.80 -2.87 -3.08
N ILE A 132 1.52 -3.49 -4.23
CA ILE A 132 0.19 -3.51 -4.85
C ILE A 132 -0.40 -4.91 -4.77
N ILE A 133 -1.62 -4.96 -4.25
CA ILE A 133 -2.46 -6.15 -4.25
C ILE A 133 -3.53 -5.96 -5.32
N GLY A 134 -3.37 -6.63 -6.46
CA GLY A 134 -4.37 -6.66 -7.53
C GLY A 134 -5.43 -7.71 -7.22
N MET A 135 -6.71 -7.34 -7.39
CA MET A 135 -7.85 -8.23 -7.17
C MET A 135 -8.47 -8.69 -8.48
N ASP A 136 -8.87 -9.96 -8.53
CA ASP A 136 -9.59 -10.57 -9.65
C ASP A 136 -8.84 -10.35 -10.99
N ASN A 137 -9.54 -9.93 -12.05
CA ASN A 137 -8.97 -9.63 -13.36
C ASN A 137 -8.28 -8.25 -13.41
N PHE A 138 -7.37 -7.99 -12.46
CA PHE A 138 -6.66 -6.72 -12.38
C PHE A 138 -5.83 -6.43 -13.65
N ASN A 139 -5.91 -5.20 -14.15
CA ASN A 139 -5.25 -4.75 -15.36
C ASN A 139 -3.81 -4.30 -15.07
N TRP A 140 -2.94 -5.28 -14.92
CA TRP A 140 -1.51 -5.08 -14.69
C TRP A 140 -0.82 -4.24 -15.78
N ASN A 141 -1.22 -4.38 -17.05
CA ASN A 141 -0.68 -3.55 -18.14
C ASN A 141 -0.88 -2.06 -17.88
N LYS A 142 -2.11 -1.67 -17.51
CA LYS A 142 -2.44 -0.27 -17.25
C LYS A 142 -1.64 0.27 -16.05
N LEU A 143 -1.52 -0.50 -14.97
CA LEU A 143 -0.71 -0.10 -13.83
C LEU A 143 0.77 0.08 -14.21
N PHE A 144 1.35 -0.88 -14.95
CA PHE A 144 2.75 -0.82 -15.35
C PHE A 144 3.05 0.32 -16.34
N ASP A 145 2.12 0.63 -17.24
CA ASP A 145 2.24 1.79 -18.12
C ASP A 145 2.25 3.10 -17.32
N ILE A 146 1.45 3.20 -16.26
CA ILE A 146 1.45 4.36 -15.36
C ILE A 146 2.75 4.41 -14.55
N LEU A 147 3.18 3.29 -13.98
CA LEU A 147 4.42 3.24 -13.19
C LEU A 147 5.65 3.63 -14.01
N THR A 148 5.80 3.12 -15.24
CA THR A 148 6.95 3.45 -16.08
C THR A 148 7.03 4.94 -16.44
N LYS A 149 5.87 5.59 -16.64
CA LYS A 149 5.77 7.00 -17.02
C LYS A 149 5.90 7.96 -15.83
N PHE A 150 5.20 7.67 -14.74
CA PHE A 150 4.95 8.66 -13.69
C PHE A 150 5.68 8.39 -12.37
N SER A 151 6.32 7.21 -12.20
CA SER A 151 7.01 6.91 -10.95
C SER A 151 8.10 7.94 -10.63
N PRO A 152 8.23 8.36 -9.36
CA PRO A 152 9.34 9.18 -8.93
C PRO A 152 10.66 8.42 -9.06
N ILE A 153 11.78 9.12 -9.19
CA ILE A 153 13.10 8.49 -9.38
C ILE A 153 13.48 7.57 -8.21
N ASN A 154 13.00 7.89 -7.01
CA ASN A 154 13.28 7.15 -5.79
C ASN A 154 12.47 5.85 -5.67
N LEU A 155 11.43 5.65 -6.49
CA LEU A 155 10.61 4.43 -6.44
C LEU A 155 11.29 3.32 -7.22
N TYR A 156 11.89 2.36 -6.51
CA TYR A 156 12.57 1.21 -7.12
C TYR A 156 12.32 -0.11 -6.42
N LYS A 157 11.57 -0.14 -5.31
CA LYS A 157 11.18 -1.37 -4.63
C LYS A 157 9.69 -1.64 -4.83
N PHE A 158 9.39 -2.80 -5.40
CA PHE A 158 8.01 -3.20 -5.66
C PHE A 158 7.71 -4.58 -5.10
N THR A 159 6.52 -4.72 -4.55
CA THR A 159 5.89 -6.02 -4.31
C THR A 159 4.58 -6.08 -5.09
N PHE A 160 4.42 -7.08 -5.95
CA PHE A 160 3.20 -7.30 -6.71
C PHE A 160 2.56 -8.63 -6.29
N SER A 161 1.33 -8.55 -5.81
CA SER A 161 0.54 -9.70 -5.38
C SER A 161 -0.77 -9.72 -6.18
N ALA A 162 -1.12 -10.88 -6.72
CA ALA A 162 -2.39 -11.09 -7.40
C ALA A 162 -3.25 -12.03 -6.55
N PHE A 163 -4.38 -11.53 -6.06
CA PHE A 163 -5.38 -12.38 -5.40
C PHE A 163 -6.41 -12.85 -6.42
N ASN A 164 -6.82 -14.11 -6.31
CA ASN A 164 -7.83 -14.78 -7.13
C ASN A 164 -7.39 -15.07 -8.59
N TYR A 165 -8.39 -15.39 -9.43
CA TYR A 165 -8.22 -15.80 -10.83
C TYR A 165 -7.56 -14.69 -11.67
N GLY A 166 -6.63 -15.08 -12.55
CA GLY A 166 -6.07 -14.19 -13.58
C GLY A 166 -4.58 -13.86 -13.40
N GLY A 167 -4.09 -13.86 -12.15
CA GLY A 167 -2.67 -13.77 -11.81
C GLY A 167 -1.91 -12.55 -12.37
N LEU A 168 -0.62 -12.47 -12.08
CA LEU A 168 0.28 -11.54 -12.75
C LEU A 168 0.68 -12.10 -14.12
N LYS A 169 0.29 -11.43 -15.21
CA LYS A 169 0.62 -11.88 -16.57
C LYS A 169 2.11 -11.65 -16.89
N LEU A 170 2.77 -12.69 -17.40
CA LEU A 170 4.19 -12.66 -17.79
C LEU A 170 4.50 -11.53 -18.78
N GLU A 171 3.64 -11.34 -19.79
CA GLU A 171 3.82 -10.30 -20.82
C GLU A 171 3.74 -8.89 -20.24
N SER A 172 2.81 -8.66 -19.30
CA SER A 172 2.67 -7.39 -18.58
C SER A 172 3.95 -7.07 -17.80
N LEU A 173 4.46 -8.04 -17.04
CA LEU A 173 5.69 -7.86 -16.28
C LEU A 173 6.90 -7.64 -17.20
N LYS A 174 6.96 -8.34 -18.33
CA LYS A 174 8.01 -8.13 -19.33
C LYS A 174 7.97 -6.71 -19.89
N LEU A 175 6.79 -6.21 -20.23
CA LEU A 175 6.61 -4.84 -20.75
C LEU A 175 7.04 -3.80 -19.71
N PHE A 176 6.70 -4.01 -18.44
CA PHE A 176 7.18 -3.17 -17.33
C PHE A 176 8.70 -3.10 -17.30
N LEU A 177 9.37 -4.24 -17.28
CA LEU A 177 10.82 -4.33 -17.15
C LEU A 177 11.55 -3.84 -18.41
N ASP A 178 10.98 -4.03 -19.61
CA ASP A 178 11.54 -3.48 -20.86
C ASP A 178 11.52 -1.94 -20.88
N ASN A 179 10.54 -1.34 -20.21
CA ASN A 179 10.35 0.11 -20.13
C ASN A 179 10.94 0.74 -18.86
N TRP A 180 11.55 -0.05 -17.97
CA TRP A 180 12.18 0.44 -16.74
C TRP A 180 13.66 0.82 -16.96
N ASN A 181 13.87 1.80 -17.84
CA ASN A 181 15.21 2.27 -18.24
C ASN A 181 15.55 3.60 -17.55
N GLU A 182 16.84 3.93 -17.46
CA GLU A 182 17.34 5.20 -16.89
C GLU A 182 16.90 5.48 -15.44
N ARG A 183 16.54 4.44 -14.70
CA ARG A 183 16.10 4.48 -13.31
C ARG A 183 16.95 3.55 -12.45
N HIS A 184 16.79 3.63 -11.13
CA HIS A 184 17.40 2.65 -10.24
C HIS A 184 16.93 1.23 -10.58
N PRO A 185 17.85 0.25 -10.61
CA PRO A 185 17.50 -1.15 -10.78
C PRO A 185 16.48 -1.62 -9.73
N VAL A 186 15.51 -2.40 -10.19
CA VAL A 186 14.35 -2.79 -9.40
C VAL A 186 14.72 -3.81 -8.33
N LEU A 187 14.19 -3.64 -7.11
CA LEU A 187 14.03 -4.70 -6.12
C LEU A 187 12.60 -5.23 -6.23
N LEU A 188 12.44 -6.46 -6.71
CA LEU A 188 11.14 -6.99 -7.11
C LEU A 188 10.73 -8.22 -6.30
N GLU A 189 9.63 -8.13 -5.59
CA GLU A 189 8.97 -9.27 -4.97
C GLU A 189 7.67 -9.57 -5.71
N ILE A 190 7.47 -10.84 -6.08
CA ILE A 190 6.21 -11.30 -6.69
C ILE A 190 5.66 -12.42 -5.83
N HIS A 191 4.42 -12.23 -5.40
CA HIS A 191 3.64 -13.27 -4.74
C HIS A 191 2.90 -14.05 -5.83
N SER A 192 2.85 -15.37 -5.71
CA SER A 192 2.25 -16.27 -6.70
C SER A 192 3.04 -16.38 -8.04
N GLY A 193 4.37 -16.22 -8.00
CA GLY A 193 5.22 -16.35 -9.19
C GLY A 193 5.47 -17.80 -9.61
N ASP A 194 5.29 -18.10 -10.90
CA ASP A 194 5.59 -19.42 -11.48
C ASP A 194 7.03 -19.53 -12.02
N ILE A 195 7.35 -20.68 -12.64
CA ILE A 195 8.67 -20.91 -13.24
C ILE A 195 8.98 -19.97 -14.40
N THR A 196 7.97 -19.54 -15.17
CA THR A 196 8.14 -18.63 -16.30
C THR A 196 8.49 -17.22 -15.83
N ILE A 197 7.83 -16.75 -14.76
CA ILE A 197 8.16 -15.49 -14.08
C ILE A 197 9.58 -15.56 -13.52
N ARG A 198 9.97 -16.68 -12.91
CA ARG A 198 11.34 -16.88 -12.40
C ARG A 198 12.39 -16.71 -13.48
N ASP A 199 12.20 -17.32 -14.64
CA ASP A 199 13.16 -17.25 -15.73
C ASP A 199 13.21 -15.85 -16.36
N LEU A 200 12.07 -15.15 -16.42
CA LEU A 200 12.03 -13.74 -16.78
C LEU A 200 12.85 -12.90 -15.81
N MET A 201 12.64 -13.05 -14.50
CA MET A 201 13.37 -12.29 -13.47
C MET A 201 14.88 -12.53 -13.54
N LYS A 202 15.33 -13.78 -13.74
CA LYS A 202 16.76 -14.09 -13.96
C LYS A 202 17.32 -13.33 -15.16
N LYS A 203 16.60 -13.33 -16.29
CA LYS A 203 17.00 -12.60 -17.50
C LYS A 203 17.11 -11.10 -17.29
N TYR A 204 16.18 -10.47 -16.55
CA TYR A 204 16.28 -9.02 -16.28
C TYR A 204 17.27 -8.69 -15.18
N LYS A 205 17.61 -9.66 -14.31
CA LYS A 205 18.72 -9.53 -13.37
C LYS A 205 20.07 -9.51 -14.09
N THR A 206 20.30 -10.40 -15.06
CA THR A 206 21.54 -10.39 -15.85
C THR A 206 21.69 -9.14 -16.73
N LYS A 207 20.57 -8.55 -17.17
CA LYS A 207 20.55 -7.25 -17.87
C LYS A 207 20.79 -6.03 -16.96
N GLY A 208 20.80 -6.21 -15.63
CA GLY A 208 20.94 -5.11 -14.67
C GLY A 208 19.68 -4.28 -14.43
N VAL A 209 18.53 -4.63 -15.03
CA VAL A 209 17.24 -3.96 -14.79
C VAL A 209 16.69 -4.34 -13.41
N ILE A 210 16.84 -5.60 -13.02
CA ILE A 210 16.53 -6.08 -11.67
C ILE A 210 17.84 -6.20 -10.89
N LYS A 211 17.89 -5.61 -9.68
CA LYS A 211 18.99 -5.82 -8.75
C LYS A 211 18.82 -7.12 -7.97
N GLU A 212 17.66 -7.27 -7.33
CA GLU A 212 17.31 -8.45 -6.55
C GLU A 212 15.84 -8.80 -6.76
N TYR A 213 15.53 -10.09 -6.61
CA TYR A 213 14.16 -10.53 -6.66
C TYR A 213 13.86 -11.64 -5.67
N VAL A 214 12.59 -11.69 -5.24
CA VAL A 214 12.02 -12.73 -4.40
C VAL A 214 10.75 -13.25 -5.06
N LEU A 215 10.59 -14.57 -5.06
CA LEU A 215 9.36 -15.25 -5.43
C LEU A 215 8.85 -15.98 -4.20
N SER A 216 7.73 -15.53 -3.65
CA SER A 216 7.07 -16.21 -2.53
C SER A 216 5.88 -17.01 -3.05
N SER A 217 5.73 -18.22 -2.51
CA SER A 217 4.47 -18.95 -2.57
C SER A 217 3.47 -18.31 -1.62
N ASP A 218 2.17 -18.45 -1.93
CA ASP A 218 1.05 -17.80 -1.24
C ASP A 218 0.99 -18.07 0.29
N GLU A 219 1.75 -19.04 0.80
CA GLU A 219 1.81 -19.40 2.21
C GLU A 219 2.43 -18.30 3.12
N TRP A 220 3.15 -17.32 2.55
CA TRP A 220 3.86 -16.30 3.34
C TRP A 220 3.06 -15.02 3.64
N LEU A 221 1.91 -14.83 3.01
CA LEU A 221 1.09 -13.62 3.20
C LEU A 221 0.54 -13.49 4.63
N TYR A 222 0.43 -14.60 5.37
CA TYR A 222 0.04 -14.61 6.78
C TYR A 222 1.18 -14.35 7.77
N ILE A 223 2.44 -14.44 7.33
CA ILE A 223 3.61 -14.51 8.25
C ILE A 223 4.40 -13.19 8.29
N GLN A 224 4.35 -12.35 7.25
CA GLN A 224 5.11 -11.08 7.21
C GLN A 224 4.35 -9.84 7.71
N MET A 225 3.24 -10.01 8.42
CA MET A 225 2.48 -8.89 9.00
C MET A 225 3.02 -8.39 10.35
N ASP A 226 4.04 -9.07 10.89
CA ASP A 226 4.73 -8.72 12.12
C ASP A 226 6.19 -8.34 11.83
N TYR A 227 6.48 -7.09 11.43
CA TYR A 227 7.72 -6.33 11.69
C TYR A 227 7.56 -4.86 11.30
#